data_AF-A0A978SSE5-F1
#
_entry.id   AF-A0A978SSE5-F1
#
_cell.length_a   1.000
_cell.length_b   1.000
_cell.length_c   1.000
_cell.angle_alpha   90.00
_cell.angle_beta   90.00
_cell.angle_gamma   90.00
#
_symmetry.space_group_name_H-M   'P 1'
#
loop_
_entity.id
_entity.type
_entity.pdbx_description
1 polymer ?
#
loop_
_entity_poly.entity_id
_entity_poly.type
_entity_poly.pdbx_seq_one_letter_code
_entity_poly.pdbx_strand_id
1 'polypeptide(L)' 'MQVLIIVALLAGYGLGIWKFWQGFERTNFEQTLSNRLKLSLLWPILWVGNESYRKNFRRALKGR' A
#
# COMPACT_ATOMS: atom_id res chain seq x y z
N MET A 1 -18.01 -19.98 -5.64
CA MET A 1 -17.29 -18.93 -6.42
C MET A 1 -17.07 -17.64 -5.64
N GLN A 2 -18.09 -17.00 -5.07
CA GLN A 2 -17.99 -15.64 -4.49
C GLN A 2 -17.03 -15.52 -3.29
N VAL A 3 -17.00 -16.52 -2.41
CA VAL A 3 -16.13 -16.51 -1.22
C VAL A 3 -14.64 -16.42 -1.60
N LEU A 4 -14.22 -17.11 -2.65
CA LEU A 4 -12.82 -17.10 -3.09
C LEU A 4 -12.38 -15.72 -3.58
N ILE A 5 -13.27 -14.98 -4.26
CA ILE A 5 -13.00 -13.62 -4.73
C ILE A 5 -12.83 -12.69 -3.53
N ILE A 6 -13.72 -12.78 -2.54
CA ILE A 6 -13.66 -11.97 -1.31
C ILE A 6 -12.37 -12.28 -0.54
N VAL A 7 -12.02 -13.56 -0.39
CA VAL A 7 -10.78 -13.98 0.27
C VAL A 7 -9.55 -13.46 -0.47
N ALA A 8 -9.52 -13.52 -1.80
CA ALA A 8 -8.42 -13.00 -2.60
C ALA A 8 -8.30 -11.47 -2.48
N LEU A 9 -9.41 -10.74 -2.44
CA LEU A 9 -9.42 -9.29 -2.24
C LEU A 9 -8.92 -8.91 -0.85
N LEU A 10 -9.38 -9.59 0.20
CA LEU A 10 -8.93 -9.36 1.57
C LEU A 10 -7.45 -9.70 1.74
N ALA A 11 -7.01 -10.82 1.17
CA ALA A 11 -5.60 -11.21 1.16
C ALA A 11 -4.75 -10.17 0.42
N GLY A 12 -5.17 -9.74 -0.77
CA GLY A 12 -4.50 -8.68 -1.53
C GLY A 12 -4.43 -7.36 -0.76
N TYR A 13 -5.54 -6.96 -0.13
CA TYR A 13 -5.64 -5.77 0.71
C TYR A 13 -4.67 -5.81 1.89
N GLY A 14 -4.68 -6.91 2.66
CA GLY A 14 -3.80 -7.11 3.81
C GLY A 14 -2.33 -7.18 3.41
N LEU A 15 -2.00 -7.89 2.33
CA LEU A 15 -0.63 -7.98 1.82
C LEU A 15 -0.10 -6.61 1.35
N GLY A 16 -0.93 -5.82 0.69
CA GLY A 16 -0.59 -4.46 0.27
C GLY A 16 -0.25 -3.56 1.45
N ILE A 17 -1.10 -3.57 2.49
CA ILE A 17 -0.86 -2.84 3.74
C ILE A 17 0.44 -3.29 4.37
N TRP A 18 0.62 -4.60 4.57
CA TRP A 18 1.78 -5.12 5.30
C TRP A 18 3.10 -4.78 4.60
N LYS A 19 3.18 -4.99 3.29
CA LYS A 19 4.37 -4.71 2.50
C LYS A 19 4.68 -3.22 2.42
N PHE A 20 3.65 -2.40 2.19
CA PHE A 20 3.84 -0.94 2.15
C PHE A 20 4.24 -0.40 3.51
N TRP A 21 3.65 -0.91 4.60
CA TRP A 21 4.00 -0.55 5.96
C TRP A 21 5.48 -0.83 6.24
N GLN A 22 5.97 -2.04 5.94
CA GLN A 22 7.38 -2.39 6.14
C GLN A 22 8.34 -1.52 5.32
N GLY A 23 7.95 -1.14 4.11
CA GLY A 23 8.78 -0.34 3.21
C GLY A 23 8.59 1.17 3.30
N PHE A 24 7.72 1.66 4.19
CA PHE A 24 7.30 3.08 4.22
C PHE A 24 8.48 4.06 4.37
N GLU A 25 9.52 3.65 5.09
CA GLU A 25 10.75 4.43 5.30
C GLU A 25 11.55 4.69 4.02
N ARG A 26 11.31 3.90 2.95
CA ARG A 26 11.94 4.04 1.63
C ARG A 26 11.14 4.94 0.68
N THR A 27 10.01 5.47 1.14
CA THR A 27 9.18 6.37 0.37
C THR A 27 9.59 7.82 0.59
N ASN A 28 9.22 8.69 -0.35
CA ASN A 28 9.42 10.13 -0.21
C ASN A 28 8.30 10.81 0.59
N PHE A 29 7.44 10.05 1.27
CA PHE A 29 6.40 10.61 2.14
C PHE A 29 7.00 11.06 3.47
N GLU A 30 6.33 11.99 4.13
CA GLU A 30 6.71 12.36 5.49
C GLU A 30 6.59 11.13 6.41
N GLN A 31 7.68 10.86 7.15
CA GLN A 31 7.85 9.68 7.99
C GLN A 31 7.08 9.81 9.32
N THR A 32 5.77 10.04 9.23
CA THR A 32 4.86 10.14 10.38
C THR A 32 3.96 8.92 10.48
N LEU A 33 3.60 8.53 11.71
CA LEU A 33 2.66 7.42 11.94
C LEU A 33 1.30 7.68 11.28
N SER A 34 0.83 8.94 11.28
CA SER A 34 -0.43 9.32 10.64
C SER A 34 -0.38 9.10 9.12
N ASN A 35 0.70 9.53 8.45
CA ASN A 35 0.85 9.28 7.02
C ASN A 35 1.03 7.79 6.73
N ARG A 36 1.83 7.07 7.51
CA ARG A 36 2.01 5.62 7.36
C ARG A 36 0.67 4.89 7.43
N LEU A 37 -0.17 5.20 8.42
CA LEU A 37 -1.51 4.64 8.56
C LEU A 37 -2.43 5.00 7.39
N LYS A 38 -2.60 6.29 7.10
CA LYS A 38 -3.50 6.78 6.04
C LYS A 38 -3.10 6.21 4.68
N LEU A 39 -1.82 6.29 4.33
CA LEU A 39 -1.30 5.85 3.04
C LEU A 39 -1.30 4.33 2.92
N SER A 40 -1.10 3.58 4.01
CA SER A 40 -1.21 2.13 3.97
C SER A 40 -2.66 1.67 3.79
N LEU A 41 -3.62 2.25 4.52
CA LEU A 41 -5.03 1.84 4.43
C LEU A 41 -5.67 2.27 3.10
N LEU A 42 -5.37 3.48 2.63
CA LEU A 42 -5.92 4.01 1.38
C LEU A 42 -5.20 3.49 0.13
N TRP A 43 -4.34 2.49 0.26
CA TRP A 43 -3.50 2.01 -0.84
C TRP A 43 -4.24 1.63 -2.12
N PRO A 44 -5.43 0.97 -2.12
CA PRO A 44 -6.06 0.56 -3.36
C PRO A 44 -6.54 1.77 -4.16
N ILE A 45 -7.12 2.74 -3.46
CA ILE A 45 -7.66 3.98 -4.04
C ILE A 45 -6.51 4.83 -4.57
N LEU A 46 -5.47 5.03 -3.75
CA LEU A 46 -4.30 5.82 -4.13
C LEU A 46 -3.48 5.17 -5.25
N TRP A 47 -3.43 3.83 -5.31
CA TRP A 47 -2.77 3.12 -6.39
C TRP A 47 -3.45 3.36 -7.74
N VAL A 48 -4.78 3.36 -7.80
CA VAL A 48 -5.54 3.63 -9.03
C VAL A 48 -5.42 5.10 -9.43
N GLY A 49 -5.64 6.02 -8.50
CA GLY A 49 -5.80 7.45 -8.79
C GLY A 49 -4.53 8.30 -8.78
N ASN A 50 -3.40 7.81 -8.23
CA ASN A 50 -2.23 8.66 -7.97
C ASN A 50 -0.91 8.01 -8.45
N GLU A 51 -0.30 8.61 -9.48
CA GLU A 51 0.96 8.13 -10.04
C GLU A 51 2.14 8.26 -9.07
N SER A 52 2.22 9.37 -8.34
CA SER A 52 3.26 9.58 -7.32
C SER A 52 3.16 8.52 -6.23
N TYR A 53 1.94 8.20 -5.80
CA TYR A 53 1.70 7.12 -4.86
C TYR A 53 2.17 5.77 -5.41
N ARG A 54 1.84 5.41 -6.66
CA ARG A 54 2.31 4.15 -7.28
C ARG A 54 3.83 4.05 -7.28
N LYS A 55 4.54 5.13 -7.62
CA LYS A 55 6.01 5.18 -7.59
C LYS A 55 6.54 4.92 -6.18
N ASN A 56 6.00 5.59 -5.18
CA ASN A 56 6.39 5.39 -3.78
C ASN A 56 6.02 4.00 -3.25
N PHE A 57 4.86 3.47 -3.61
CA PHE A 57 4.43 2.13 -3.23
C PHE A 57 5.33 1.05 -3.83
N ARG A 58 5.79 1.22 -5.08
CA ARG A 58 6.82 0.36 -5.68
C ARG A 58 8.16 0.46 -4.94
N ARG A 59 8.57 1.66 -4.53
CA ARG A 59 9.78 1.86 -3.70
C ARG A 59 9.66 1.18 -2.33
N ALA A 60 8.51 1.27 -1.68
CA ALA A 60 8.25 0.56 -0.43
C ALA A 60 8.40 -0.96 -0.62
N LEU A 61 7.83 -1.51 -1.70
CA LEU A 61 7.88 -2.94 -2.01
C LEU A 61 9.27 -3.46 -2.41
N LYS A 62 9.97 -2.73 -3.29
CA LYS A 62 11.16 -3.21 -4.00
C LYS A 62 12.46 -2.54 -3.55
N GLY A 63 12.38 -1.46 -2.79
CA GLY A 63 13.53 -0.68 -2.35
C GLY A 63 14.26 0.10 -3.46
N ARG A 64 13.71 0.17 -4.68
CA ARG A 64 14.22 0.90 -5.84
C ARG A 64 13.08 1.46 -6.67
#